data_AF-A0A3A0DS02-F1
#
_entry.id   AF-A0A3A0DS02-F1
#
_cell.length_a   1.000
_cell.length_b   1.000
_cell.length_c   1.000
_cell.angle_alpha   90.00
_cell.angle_beta   90.00
_cell.angle_gamma   90.00
#
_symmetry.space_group_name_H-M   'P 1'
#
loop_
_entity.id
_entity.type
_entity.pdbx_description
1 polymer ?
#
loop_
_entity_poly.entity_id
_entity_poly.type
_entity_poly.pdbx_seq_one_letter_code
_entity_poly.pdbx_strand_id
1 'polypeptide(L)'
;MSQLNRFGAFLLLALSVAIIAPQARSAPPKEDKAAYAVVQVDEEYTVIRKADLKDFQKGINEKYAADVKKHAQARKDAVKAKEKFTTPAPKRPKVRTLPKAFATEEEANTYAAELKEADEKAKATAAAKS
;
A
#
# COMPACT_ATOMS: atom_id res chain seq x y z
N MET A 1 -8.72 -44.44 -60.21
CA MET A 1 -9.45 -44.05 -61.44
C MET A 1 -10.79 -43.52 -60.98
N SER A 2 -11.33 -42.35 -61.28
CA SER A 2 -10.95 -41.14 -62.03
C SER A 2 -12.07 -40.12 -61.74
N GLN A 3 -11.85 -38.84 -62.10
CA GLN A 3 -12.80 -37.70 -62.15
C GLN A 3 -12.82 -36.87 -60.84
N LEU A 4 -12.16 -35.70 -60.71
CA LEU A 4 -12.09 -34.50 -61.58
C LEU A 4 -13.52 -34.13 -62.04
N ASN A 5 -14.08 -32.95 -61.83
CA ASN A 5 -13.52 -31.62 -61.68
C ASN A 5 -14.71 -30.64 -61.44
N ARG A 6 -14.41 -29.41 -61.01
CA ARG A 6 -14.98 -28.12 -61.49
C ARG A 6 -15.95 -27.26 -60.66
N PHE A 7 -15.53 -25.98 -60.57
CA PHE A 7 -16.26 -24.70 -60.43
C PHE A 7 -16.92 -24.44 -59.06
N GLY A 8 -16.85 -23.28 -58.42
CA GLY A 8 -16.30 -21.96 -58.73
C GLY A 8 -16.12 -21.19 -57.40
N ALA A 9 -15.10 -20.35 -57.28
CA ALA A 9 -15.21 -18.91 -57.51
C ALA A 9 -16.38 -18.24 -56.75
N PHE A 10 -16.15 -17.78 -55.52
CA PHE A 10 -16.82 -16.61 -54.93
C PHE A 10 -15.87 -16.01 -53.87
N LEU A 11 -15.09 -14.99 -54.23
CA LEU A 11 -15.40 -13.56 -54.20
C LEU A 11 -15.16 -12.92 -52.82
N LEU A 12 -14.10 -12.11 -52.79
CA LEU A 12 -13.72 -11.06 -51.84
C LEU A 12 -14.88 -10.43 -51.06
N LEU A 13 -14.71 -10.31 -49.74
CA LEU A 13 -15.22 -9.16 -49.00
C LEU A 13 -14.13 -8.62 -48.05
N ALA A 14 -13.43 -7.60 -48.54
CA ALA A 14 -12.70 -6.66 -47.71
C ALA A 14 -13.73 -5.71 -47.07
N LEU A 15 -13.72 -5.57 -45.74
CA LEU A 15 -14.08 -4.32 -45.04
C LEU A 15 -13.81 -4.48 -43.53
N SER A 16 -12.56 -4.24 -43.11
CA SER A 16 -12.28 -3.93 -41.71
C SER A 16 -11.91 -2.46 -41.65
N VAL A 17 -12.93 -1.62 -41.51
CA VAL A 17 -12.77 -0.21 -41.13
C VAL A 17 -12.19 -0.21 -39.72
N ALA A 18 -10.90 0.09 -39.60
CA ALA A 18 -10.29 0.45 -38.33
C ALA A 18 -10.90 1.80 -37.91
N ILE A 19 -11.92 1.74 -37.07
CA ILE A 19 -12.41 2.89 -36.32
C ILE A 19 -11.26 3.30 -35.40
N ILE A 20 -10.49 4.30 -35.83
CA ILE A 20 -9.58 5.02 -34.94
C ILE A 20 -10.47 5.82 -34.00
N ALA A 21 -10.83 5.20 -32.87
CA ALA A 21 -11.46 5.91 -31.77
C ALA A 21 -10.53 7.08 -31.40
N PRO A 22 -11.06 8.30 -31.25
CA PRO A 22 -10.27 9.40 -30.73
C PRO A 22 -9.80 8.99 -29.34
N GLN A 23 -8.48 8.86 -29.17
CA GLN A 23 -7.84 8.81 -27.86
C GLN A 23 -8.38 10.01 -27.09
N ALA A 24 -9.32 9.74 -26.18
CA ALA A 24 -9.72 10.69 -25.17
C ALA A 24 -8.42 11.13 -24.51
N ARG A 25 -8.04 12.39 -24.76
CA ARG A 25 -6.99 13.06 -23.98
C ARG A 25 -7.47 12.99 -22.54
N SER A 26 -6.98 12.00 -21.81
CA SER A 26 -7.02 11.99 -20.36
C SER A 26 -6.44 13.33 -19.95
N ALA A 27 -7.29 14.22 -19.46
CA ALA A 27 -6.86 15.47 -18.87
C ALA A 27 -5.74 15.14 -17.87
N PRO A 28 -4.62 15.89 -17.85
CA PRO A 28 -3.63 15.70 -16.81
C PRO A 28 -4.36 15.76 -15.48
N PRO A 29 -4.16 14.76 -14.59
CA PRO A 29 -4.84 14.74 -13.31
C PRO A 29 -4.59 16.08 -12.63
N LYS A 30 -5.68 16.74 -12.21
CA LYS A 30 -5.60 17.99 -11.46
C LYS A 30 -4.59 17.77 -10.34
N GLU A 31 -3.49 18.51 -10.36
CA GLU A 31 -2.53 18.55 -9.26
C GLU A 31 -3.27 19.05 -8.02
N ASP A 32 -3.85 18.11 -7.28
CA ASP A 32 -4.29 18.37 -5.92
C ASP A 32 -3.04 18.68 -5.12
N LYS A 33 -2.92 19.95 -4.72
CA LYS A 33 -1.73 20.57 -4.12
C LYS A 33 -1.24 19.94 -2.79
N ALA A 34 -1.76 18.78 -2.41
CA ALA A 34 -1.43 18.05 -1.19
C ALA A 34 -1.85 16.56 -1.32
N ALA A 35 -1.34 15.86 -2.32
CA ALA A 35 -1.69 14.46 -2.61
C ALA A 35 -1.07 13.47 -1.60
N TYR A 36 0.06 13.81 -0.98
CA TYR A 36 0.84 12.92 -0.13
C TYR A 36 0.94 13.41 1.32
N ALA A 37 0.96 12.47 2.26
CA ALA A 37 1.13 12.72 3.68
C ALA A 37 2.15 11.74 4.26
N VAL A 38 2.91 12.20 5.26
CA VAL A 38 3.84 11.36 6.00
C VAL A 38 3.15 10.88 7.27
N VAL A 39 3.13 9.56 7.47
CA VAL A 39 2.57 8.91 8.64
C VAL A 39 3.70 8.22 9.38
N GLN A 40 3.80 8.50 10.68
CA GLN A 40 4.68 7.77 11.58
C GLN A 40 3.92 6.57 12.14
N VAL A 41 4.47 5.38 11.94
CA VAL A 41 3.99 4.13 12.54
C VAL A 41 5.07 3.64 13.49
N ASP A 42 4.79 3.72 14.78
CA ASP A 42 5.75 3.49 15.86
C ASP A 42 6.99 4.40 15.73
N GLU A 43 8.10 3.90 15.20
CA GLU A 43 9.34 4.66 14.99
C GLU A 43 9.73 4.79 13.51
N GLU A 44 8.86 4.32 12.61
CA GLU A 44 9.09 4.36 11.17
C GLU A 44 8.21 5.42 10.51
N TYR A 45 8.75 6.06 9.47
CA TYR A 45 8.04 7.06 8.67
C TYR A 45 7.65 6.45 7.33
N THR A 46 6.38 6.51 6.98
CA THR A 46 5.82 6.00 5.72
C THR A 46 5.12 7.12 4.97
N VAL A 47 5.39 7.24 3.68
CA VAL A 47 4.71 8.17 2.78
C VAL A 47 3.48 7.49 2.18
N ILE A 48 2.33 8.14 2.28
CA ILE A 48 1.04 7.59 1.84
C ILE A 48 0.23 8.69 1.17
N ARG A 49 -0.52 8.34 0.15
CA ARG A 49 -1.48 9.27 -0.44
C ARG A 49 -2.57 9.61 0.57
N LYS A 50 -2.98 10.87 0.58
CA LYS A 50 -3.97 11.38 1.54
C LYS A 50 -5.33 10.67 1.40
N ALA A 51 -5.67 10.28 0.16
CA ALA A 51 -6.87 9.49 -0.13
C ALA A 51 -6.84 8.09 0.52
N ASP A 52 -5.66 7.45 0.56
CA ASP A 52 -5.50 6.07 1.04
C ASP A 52 -5.25 5.99 2.56
N LEU A 53 -5.13 7.13 3.25
CA LEU A 53 -4.79 7.21 4.66
C LEU A 53 -5.78 6.47 5.56
N LYS A 54 -7.08 6.54 5.24
CA LYS A 54 -8.12 5.85 6.01
C LYS A 54 -8.02 4.33 5.85
N ASP A 55 -7.76 3.86 4.64
CA ASP A 55 -7.66 2.42 4.36
C ASP A 55 -6.35 1.85 4.90
N PHE A 56 -5.27 2.62 4.88
CA PHE A 56 -4.03 2.28 5.57
C PHE A 56 -4.24 2.12 7.09
N GLN A 57 -4.89 3.10 7.74
CA GLN A 57 -5.20 3.02 9.17
C GLN A 57 -6.10 1.83 9.51
N LYS A 58 -7.08 1.52 8.66
CA LYS A 58 -7.89 0.30 8.81
C LYS A 58 -7.04 -0.95 8.70
N GLY A 59 -6.19 -1.07 7.68
CA GLY A 59 -5.30 -2.21 7.49
C GLY A 59 -4.40 -2.47 8.69
N ILE A 60 -3.87 -1.40 9.31
CA ILE A 60 -3.11 -1.50 10.57
C ILE A 60 -3.98 -2.06 11.71
N ASN A 61 -5.19 -1.52 11.89
CA ASN A 61 -6.09 -1.98 12.95
C ASN A 61 -6.55 -3.43 12.72
N GLU A 62 -6.81 -3.84 11.48
CA GLU A 62 -7.18 -5.20 11.11
C GLU A 62 -6.05 -6.18 11.37
N LYS A 63 -4.81 -5.83 11.00
CA LYS A 63 -3.62 -6.62 11.32
C LYS A 63 -3.45 -6.78 12.84
N TYR A 64 -3.56 -5.68 13.59
CA TYR A 64 -3.52 -5.74 15.05
C TYR A 64 -4.62 -6.63 15.63
N ALA A 65 -5.85 -6.53 15.13
CA ALA A 65 -6.96 -7.38 15.57
C ALA A 65 -6.71 -8.86 15.26
N ALA A 66 -6.12 -9.16 14.10
CA ALA A 66 -5.71 -10.52 13.74
C ALA A 66 -4.63 -11.06 14.69
N ASP A 67 -3.64 -10.24 15.05
CA ASP A 67 -2.58 -10.62 15.99
C ASP A 67 -3.12 -10.84 17.41
N VAL A 68 -4.06 -10.01 17.86
CA VAL A 68 -4.78 -10.22 19.13
C VAL A 68 -5.54 -11.55 19.13
N LYS A 69 -6.24 -11.87 18.02
CA LYS A 69 -6.95 -13.14 17.90
C LYS A 69 -6.00 -14.34 17.93
N LYS A 70 -4.88 -14.28 17.19
CA LYS A 70 -3.86 -15.32 17.20
C LYS A 70 -3.25 -15.51 18.59
N HIS A 71 -2.94 -14.41 19.28
CA HIS A 71 -2.42 -14.45 20.65
C HIS A 71 -3.42 -15.07 21.63
N ALA A 72 -4.69 -14.68 21.55
CA ALA A 72 -5.76 -15.26 22.36
C ALA A 72 -5.93 -16.76 22.09
N GLN A 73 -5.81 -17.18 20.83
CA GLN A 73 -5.87 -18.59 20.45
C GLN A 73 -4.67 -19.37 21.01
N ALA A 74 -3.44 -18.86 20.83
CA ALA A 74 -2.24 -19.46 21.39
C ALA A 74 -2.30 -19.60 22.91
N ARG A 75 -2.88 -18.60 23.61
CA ARG A 75 -3.13 -18.68 25.06
C ARG A 75 -4.09 -19.81 25.41
N LYS A 76 -5.20 -19.96 24.67
CA LYS A 76 -6.16 -21.05 24.89
C LYS A 76 -5.53 -22.41 24.65
N ASP A 77 -4.70 -22.54 23.62
CA ASP A 77 -4.05 -23.80 23.27
C ASP A 77 -3.00 -24.19 24.31
N ALA A 78 -2.21 -23.23 24.82
CA ALA A 78 -1.30 -23.47 25.94
C ALA A 78 -2.04 -23.90 27.22
N VAL A 79 -3.19 -23.29 27.53
CA VAL A 79 -4.03 -23.70 28.67
C VAL A 79 -4.55 -25.13 28.50
N LYS A 80 -4.99 -25.51 27.30
CA LYS A 80 -5.43 -26.89 27.00
C LYS A 80 -4.28 -27.90 27.13
N ALA A 81 -3.08 -27.53 26.67
CA ALA A 81 -1.87 -28.32 26.79
C ALA A 81 -1.28 -28.34 28.22
N LYS A 82 -1.86 -27.57 29.17
CA LYS A 82 -1.34 -27.36 30.53
C LYS A 82 0.07 -26.77 30.55
N GLU A 83 0.43 -26.02 29.52
CA GLU A 83 1.71 -25.33 29.40
C GLU A 83 1.61 -23.89 29.93
N LYS A 84 2.74 -23.34 30.42
CA LYS A 84 2.81 -21.92 30.80
C LYS A 84 2.85 -21.06 29.55
N PHE A 85 1.86 -20.18 29.40
CA PHE A 85 1.84 -19.19 28.32
C PHE A 85 2.62 -17.94 28.71
N THR A 86 3.80 -17.74 28.13
CA THR A 86 4.69 -16.60 28.42
C THR A 86 4.73 -15.55 27.30
N THR A 87 4.07 -15.81 26.16
CA THR A 87 4.09 -14.91 25.02
C THR A 87 3.41 -13.57 25.37
N PRO A 88 4.11 -12.43 25.20
CA PRO A 88 3.56 -11.13 25.54
C PRO A 88 2.39 -10.78 24.64
N ALA A 89 1.45 -9.99 25.16
CA ALA A 89 0.32 -9.50 24.38
C ALA A 89 0.81 -8.62 23.21
N PRO A 90 0.19 -8.73 22.02
CA PRO A 90 0.51 -7.87 20.90
C PRO A 90 0.22 -6.41 21.28
N LYS A 91 1.18 -5.53 20.98
CA LYS A 91 1.06 -4.09 21.24
C LYS A 91 0.31 -3.43 20.09
N ARG A 92 -0.55 -2.47 20.42
CA ARG A 92 -1.20 -1.66 19.39
C ARG A 92 -0.17 -0.71 18.78
N PRO A 93 0.01 -0.69 17.45
CA PRO A 93 0.92 0.23 16.79
C PRO A 93 0.47 1.67 16.98
N LYS A 94 1.42 2.57 17.25
CA LYS A 94 1.17 4.01 17.40
C LYS A 94 1.21 4.65 16.03
N VAL A 95 0.05 5.05 15.52
CA VAL A 95 -0.05 5.73 14.22
C VAL A 95 -0.24 7.22 14.45
N ARG A 96 0.69 8.03 13.95
CA ARG A 96 0.63 9.50 14.00
C ARG A 96 0.78 10.05 12.59
N THR A 97 -0.29 10.64 12.05
CA THR A 97 -0.22 11.41 10.81
C THR A 97 0.40 12.77 11.10
N LEU A 98 1.42 13.14 10.31
CA LEU A 98 2.04 14.45 10.43
C LEU A 98 1.17 15.51 9.75
N PRO A 99 1.12 16.75 10.27
CA PRO A 99 0.24 17.80 9.76
C PRO A 99 0.66 18.31 8.37
N LYS A 100 1.93 18.13 8.00
CA LYS A 100 2.46 18.57 6.70
C LYS A 100 2.06 17.58 5.60
N ALA A 101 1.48 18.12 4.53
CA ALA A 101 1.16 17.38 3.32
C ALA A 101 1.98 17.94 2.14
N PHE A 102 2.22 17.11 1.14
CA PHE A 102 3.13 17.36 0.04
C PHE A 102 2.42 17.15 -1.29
N ALA A 103 2.82 17.92 -2.30
CA ALA A 103 2.30 17.78 -3.65
C ALA A 103 2.89 16.54 -4.33
N THR A 104 4.17 16.25 -4.09
CA THR A 104 4.88 15.12 -4.69
C THR A 104 5.30 14.08 -3.65
N GLU A 105 5.51 12.86 -4.14
CA GLU A 105 6.00 11.74 -3.32
C GLU A 105 7.46 11.93 -2.91
N GLU A 106 8.28 12.49 -3.82
CA GLU A 106 9.70 12.76 -3.59
C GLU A 106 9.90 13.74 -2.44
N GLU A 107 9.16 14.85 -2.41
CA GLU A 107 9.22 15.82 -1.31
C GLU A 107 8.81 15.19 0.04
N ALA A 108 7.77 14.35 0.02
CA ALA A 108 7.34 13.63 1.21
C ALA A 108 8.38 12.61 1.69
N ASN A 109 9.06 11.93 0.77
CA ASN A 109 10.13 10.98 1.08
C ASN A 109 11.37 11.69 1.65
N THR A 110 11.79 12.81 1.06
CA THR A 110 12.87 13.64 1.61
C THR A 110 12.54 14.08 3.03
N TYR A 111 11.32 14.57 3.27
CA TYR A 111 10.89 14.96 4.60
C TYR A 111 10.86 13.79 5.59
N ALA A 112 10.40 12.60 5.17
CA ALA A 112 10.43 11.40 5.99
C ALA A 112 11.87 10.99 6.37
N ALA A 113 12.82 11.12 5.43
CA ALA A 113 14.23 10.85 5.68
C ALA A 113 14.85 11.84 6.67
N GLU A 114 14.58 13.14 6.52
CA GLU A 114 15.03 14.18 7.46
C GLU A 114 14.52 13.93 8.88
N LEU A 115 13.25 13.53 9.02
CA LEU A 115 12.67 13.19 10.31
C LEU A 115 13.33 11.96 10.94
N LYS A 116 13.62 10.94 10.14
CA LYS A 116 14.33 9.75 10.61
C LYS A 116 15.73 10.11 11.13
N GLU A 117 16.49 10.90 10.37
CA GLU A 117 17.83 11.34 10.78
C GLU A 117 17.78 12.21 12.05
N ALA A 118 16.78 13.11 12.15
CA ALA A 118 16.58 13.93 13.35
C ALA A 118 16.28 13.08 14.59
N ASP A 119 15.41 12.07 14.46
CA ASP A 119 15.08 11.14 15.54
C ASP A 119 16.30 10.29 15.95
N GLU A 120 17.09 9.82 14.99
CA GLU A 120 18.31 9.06 15.27
C GLU A 120 19.34 9.92 16.03
N LYS A 121 19.55 11.18 15.61
CA LYS A 121 20.42 12.12 16.32
C LYS A 121 19.89 12.45 17.72
N ALA A 122 18.58 12.63 17.88
CA ALA A 122 17.95 12.88 19.17
C ALA A 122 18.13 11.68 20.12
N LYS A 123 17.96 10.45 19.61
CA LYS A 123 18.19 9.22 20.37
C LYS A 123 19.66 9.07 20.77
N ALA A 124 20.59 9.32 19.86
CA ALA A 124 22.02 9.24 20.14
C ALA A 124 22.45 10.25 21.23
N THR A 125 21.93 11.48 21.16
CA THR A 125 22.23 12.52 22.18
C THR A 125 21.54 12.25 23.52
N ALA A 126 20.34 11.66 23.53
CA ALA A 126 19.68 11.23 24.76
C ALA A 126 20.41 10.07 25.44
N ALA A 127 20.87 9.08 24.68
CA ALA A 127 21.65 7.94 25.19
C ALA A 127 23.02 8.36 25.73
N ALA A 128 23.63 9.42 25.16
CA ALA A 128 24.89 9.96 25.67
C ALA A 128 24.75 10.73 27.00
N LYS A 129 23.53 11.07 27.42
CA LYS A 129 23.22 11.81 28.65
C LYS A 129 22.62 10.94 29.76
N SER A 130 22.27 9.70 29.46
CA SER A 130 21.72 8.70 30.40
C SER A 130 22.79 7.76 30.90
#